data_AF-A0A7S2JX62-F1
#
_entry.id   AF-A0A7S2JX62-F1
#
_cell.length_a   1.000
_cell.length_b   1.000
_cell.length_c   1.000
_cell.angle_alpha   90.00
_cell.angle_beta   90.00
_cell.angle_gamma   90.00
#
_symmetry.space_group_name_H-M   'P 1'
#
loop_
_entity.id
_entity.type
_entity.pdbx_description
1 polymer ?
#
loop_
_entity_poly.entity_id
_entity_poly.type
_entity_poly.pdbx_seq_one_letter_code
_entity_poly.pdbx_strand_id
1 'polypeptide(L)'
;AWALCEPDGYVLPEIAVPPLAESIAAWMPGSRSTPRTAEVVGDMFLEPADGGGAPIFQRMLKARGGQIHFLHFWRAFGEATRLLANMRGETLRRDESLAEEVEALRDVVLREMDTPDKCALTTYKAQRFTVARLAALMEAAGSMSCAPAFWATLEQGLLAFRGSSAASDLHWDDLACLLVTWLQEAGSWQPPAAPRRE
;
A
#
# COMPACT_ATOMS: atom_id res chain seq x y z
N ALA A 1 3.78 10.64 6.96
CA ALA A 1 2.97 9.72 7.80
C ALA A 1 3.82 8.61 8.41
N TRP A 2 4.17 7.52 7.72
CA TRP A 2 4.89 6.36 8.30
C TRP A 2 6.16 6.72 9.08
N ALA A 3 7.06 7.53 8.51
CA ALA A 3 8.31 7.91 9.15
C ALA A 3 8.13 8.68 10.49
N LEU A 4 6.99 9.36 10.68
CA LEU A 4 6.69 10.05 11.94
C LEU A 4 6.35 9.09 13.08
N CYS A 5 6.03 7.86 12.75
CA CYS A 5 5.76 6.83 13.74
C CYS A 5 7.03 6.20 14.31
N GLU A 6 8.22 6.65 13.86
CA GLU A 6 9.52 6.11 14.28
C GLU A 6 9.56 4.57 14.26
N PRO A 7 9.27 3.95 13.11
CA PRO A 7 9.17 2.50 13.00
C PRO A 7 10.54 1.83 13.20
N ASP A 8 10.53 0.60 13.72
CA ASP A 8 11.69 -0.28 13.74
C ASP A 8 11.74 -1.06 12.41
N GLY A 9 12.46 -0.50 11.43
CA GLY A 9 12.46 -1.02 10.05
C GLY A 9 11.09 -0.88 9.39
N TYR A 10 10.47 -2.01 9.04
CA TYR A 10 9.15 -2.06 8.38
C TYR A 10 8.00 -2.40 9.35
N VAL A 11 8.25 -2.40 10.66
CA VAL A 11 7.22 -2.69 11.67
C VAL A 11 7.06 -1.54 12.66
N LEU A 12 5.82 -1.35 13.10
CA LEU A 12 5.44 -0.34 14.07
C LEU A 12 4.59 -1.00 15.17
N PRO A 13 4.85 -0.77 16.48
CA PRO A 13 3.94 -1.22 17.53
C PRO A 13 2.55 -0.59 17.38
N GLU A 14 1.50 -1.38 17.46
CA GLU A 14 0.12 -0.90 17.31
C GLU A 14 -0.22 0.20 18.32
N ILE A 15 0.26 0.03 19.55
CA ILE A 15 0.07 0.99 20.65
C ILE A 15 0.70 2.36 20.39
N ALA A 16 1.63 2.47 19.43
CA ALA A 16 2.28 3.73 19.09
C ALA A 16 1.44 4.59 18.14
N VAL A 17 0.41 4.01 17.49
CA VAL A 17 -0.40 4.73 16.50
C VAL A 17 -1.37 5.73 17.13
N PRO A 18 -2.18 5.40 18.16
CA PRO A 18 -3.18 6.32 18.69
C PRO A 18 -2.62 7.69 19.13
N PRO A 19 -1.48 7.76 19.85
CA PRO A 19 -0.88 9.06 20.21
C PRO A 19 -0.46 9.93 19.02
N LEU A 20 -0.26 9.33 17.85
CA LEU A 20 0.19 9.99 16.63
C LEU A 20 -0.93 10.20 15.61
N ALA A 21 -2.17 9.82 15.93
CA ALA A 21 -3.29 9.82 15.00
C ALA A 21 -3.51 11.19 14.34
N GLU A 22 -3.51 12.27 15.13
CA GLU A 22 -3.62 13.64 14.61
C GLU A 22 -2.47 14.02 13.66
N SER A 23 -1.24 13.61 14.02
CA SER A 23 -0.07 13.88 13.20
C SER A 23 -0.15 13.13 11.88
N ILE A 24 -0.57 11.86 11.89
CA ILE A 24 -0.77 11.05 10.68
C ILE A 24 -1.87 11.67 9.81
N ALA A 25 -3.00 12.03 10.41
CA ALA A 25 -4.14 12.65 9.74
C ALA A 25 -3.77 13.94 8.99
N ALA A 26 -2.88 14.75 9.58
CA ALA A 26 -2.40 15.99 8.96
C ALA A 26 -1.65 15.78 7.63
N TRP A 27 -1.14 14.57 7.34
CA TRP A 27 -0.50 14.24 6.06
C TRP A 27 -1.47 13.85 4.97
N MET A 28 -2.76 13.69 5.26
CA MET A 28 -3.72 13.34 4.24
C MET A 28 -3.93 14.53 3.28
N PRO A 29 -3.86 14.30 1.96
CA PRO A 29 -4.19 15.31 0.97
C PRO A 29 -5.58 15.89 1.21
N GLY A 30 -5.67 17.22 1.34
CA GLY A 30 -6.92 17.93 1.52
C GLY A 30 -7.54 17.87 2.93
N SER A 31 -6.84 17.29 3.92
CA SER A 31 -7.33 17.18 5.30
C SER A 31 -7.79 18.51 5.91
N ARG A 32 -7.13 19.62 5.54
CA ARG A 32 -7.39 20.97 6.05
C ARG A 32 -8.03 21.90 5.02
N SER A 33 -8.53 21.38 3.91
CA SER A 33 -9.08 22.22 2.84
C SER A 33 -10.38 22.92 3.24
N THR A 34 -11.23 22.27 4.05
CA THR A 34 -12.50 22.82 4.52
C THR A 34 -12.80 22.38 5.98
N PRO A 35 -13.69 23.07 6.71
CA PRO A 35 -14.13 22.61 8.03
C PRO A 35 -14.76 21.21 8.00
N ARG A 36 -15.57 20.93 6.98
CA ARG A 36 -16.24 19.63 6.79
C ARG A 36 -15.24 18.49 6.58
N THR A 37 -14.17 18.72 5.83
CA THR A 37 -13.11 17.70 5.67
C THR A 37 -12.34 17.47 6.96
N ALA A 38 -12.13 18.51 7.77
CA ALA A 38 -11.46 18.37 9.06
C ALA A 38 -12.29 17.54 10.06
N GLU A 39 -13.61 17.74 10.08
CA GLU A 39 -14.55 16.93 10.89
C GLU A 39 -14.49 15.45 10.48
N VAL A 40 -14.60 15.17 9.18
CA VAL A 40 -14.51 13.80 8.63
C VAL A 40 -13.17 13.12 8.95
N VAL A 41 -12.07 13.87 8.87
CA VAL A 41 -10.74 13.37 9.24
C VAL A 41 -10.67 13.09 10.74
N GLY A 42 -11.28 13.95 11.57
CA GLY A 42 -11.46 13.74 13.00
C GLY A 42 -12.16 12.41 13.29
N ASP A 43 -13.33 12.18 12.69
CA ASP A 43 -14.11 10.94 12.87
C ASP A 43 -13.35 9.67 12.42
N MET A 44 -12.44 9.81 11.46
CA MET A 44 -11.68 8.69 10.93
C MET A 44 -10.49 8.31 11.81
N PHE A 45 -9.82 9.28 12.44
CA PHE A 45 -8.57 9.09 13.17
C PHE A 45 -8.70 9.17 14.69
N LEU A 46 -9.68 9.89 15.21
CA LEU A 46 -9.87 10.13 16.63
C LEU A 46 -10.90 9.16 17.21
N GLU A 47 -10.78 8.90 18.51
CA GLU A 47 -11.72 8.05 19.22
C GLU A 47 -13.07 8.76 19.33
N PRO A 48 -14.19 8.09 19.01
CA PRO A 48 -15.50 8.69 19.16
C PRO A 48 -15.80 8.95 20.65
N ALA A 49 -16.42 10.10 20.93
CA ALA A 49 -16.66 10.58 22.30
C ALA A 49 -17.55 9.65 23.15
N ASP A 50 -18.25 8.72 22.50
CA ASP A 50 -19.10 7.71 23.14
C ASP A 50 -18.32 6.49 23.66
N GLY A 51 -16.99 6.44 23.46
CA GLY A 51 -16.15 5.30 23.83
C GLY A 51 -16.45 4.04 22.99
N GLY A 52 -17.05 4.22 21.80
CA GLY A 52 -17.57 3.15 20.93
C GLY A 52 -16.52 2.26 20.24
N GLY A 53 -15.24 2.39 20.57
CA GLY A 53 -14.15 1.53 20.09
C GLY A 53 -13.12 2.24 19.23
N ALA A 54 -12.28 1.45 18.56
CA ALA A 54 -11.12 1.96 17.83
C ALA A 54 -11.53 2.82 16.60
N PRO A 55 -10.80 3.92 16.31
CA PRO A 55 -11.03 4.76 15.14
C PRO A 55 -11.06 3.95 13.82
N ILE A 56 -11.72 4.48 12.79
CA ILE A 56 -11.80 3.82 11.46
C ILE A 56 -10.40 3.49 10.94
N PHE A 57 -9.48 4.44 10.99
CA PHE A 57 -8.11 4.26 10.53
C PHE A 57 -7.41 3.12 11.28
N GLN A 58 -7.55 3.06 12.61
CA GLN A 58 -6.93 2.00 13.41
C GLN A 58 -7.47 0.61 13.04
N ARG A 59 -8.78 0.49 12.77
CA ARG A 59 -9.39 -0.77 12.31
C ARG A 59 -8.86 -1.23 10.94
N MET A 60 -8.37 -0.31 10.11
CA MET A 60 -7.80 -0.64 8.79
C MET A 60 -6.35 -1.15 8.86
N LEU A 61 -5.60 -0.85 9.93
CA LEU A 61 -4.16 -1.13 10.03
C LEU A 61 -3.81 -2.62 10.16
N LYS A 62 -4.78 -3.50 10.42
CA LYS A 62 -4.61 -4.97 10.50
C LYS A 62 -3.36 -5.39 11.28
N ALA A 63 -3.30 -5.04 12.57
CA ALA A 63 -2.20 -5.43 13.43
C ALA A 63 -2.12 -6.95 13.62
N ARG A 64 -0.91 -7.49 13.73
CA ARG A 64 -0.62 -8.90 14.03
C ARG A 64 0.41 -8.98 15.14
N GLY A 65 0.07 -9.69 16.22
CA GLY A 65 0.93 -9.76 17.41
C GLY A 65 1.24 -8.38 18.00
N GLY A 66 0.30 -7.43 17.91
CA GLY A 66 0.49 -6.05 18.37
C GLY A 66 1.44 -5.20 17.52
N GLN A 67 1.78 -5.66 16.32
CA GLN A 67 2.62 -4.94 15.37
C GLN A 67 1.86 -4.67 14.07
N ILE A 68 2.18 -3.56 13.41
CA ILE A 68 1.66 -3.16 12.12
C ILE A 68 2.83 -3.13 11.15
N HIS A 69 2.72 -3.90 10.06
CA HIS A 69 3.72 -3.83 8.98
C HIS A 69 3.46 -2.63 8.06
N PHE A 70 4.52 -2.05 7.50
CA PHE A 70 4.48 -0.90 6.60
C PHE A 70 3.45 -1.04 5.47
N LEU A 71 3.37 -2.20 4.81
CA LEU A 71 2.41 -2.40 3.71
C LEU A 71 0.95 -2.31 4.17
N HIS A 72 0.63 -2.74 5.38
CA HIS A 72 -0.72 -2.58 5.93
C HIS A 72 -0.99 -1.12 6.30
N PHE A 73 -0.01 -0.42 6.87
CA PHE A 73 -0.11 1.01 7.13
C PHE A 73 -0.35 1.79 5.84
N TRP A 74 0.45 1.53 4.81
CA TRP A 74 0.32 2.20 3.51
C TRP A 74 -1.03 1.92 2.86
N ARG A 75 -1.52 0.67 2.89
CA ARG A 75 -2.87 0.33 2.43
C ARG A 75 -3.95 1.10 3.19
N ALA A 76 -3.91 1.12 4.52
CA ALA A 76 -4.87 1.83 5.35
C ALA A 76 -4.86 3.34 5.07
N PHE A 77 -3.67 3.93 4.89
CA PHE A 77 -3.51 5.34 4.58
C PHE A 77 -4.03 5.72 3.18
N GLY A 78 -3.76 4.87 2.18
CA GLY A 78 -4.33 5.04 0.83
C GLY A 78 -5.85 4.94 0.84
N GLU A 79 -6.41 3.97 1.57
CA GLU A 79 -7.86 3.81 1.71
C GLU A 79 -8.52 5.01 2.40
N ALA A 80 -7.94 5.47 3.51
CA ALA A 80 -8.36 6.68 4.20
C ALA A 80 -8.38 7.90 3.24
N THR A 81 -7.32 8.05 2.43
CA THR A 81 -7.20 9.14 1.46
C THR A 81 -8.28 9.07 0.39
N ARG A 82 -8.56 7.88 -0.15
CA ARG A 82 -9.66 7.67 -1.12
C ARG A 82 -11.03 7.97 -0.53
N LEU A 83 -11.28 7.54 0.70
CA LEU A 83 -12.53 7.84 1.41
C LEU A 83 -12.73 9.35 1.54
N LEU A 84 -11.68 10.08 1.93
CA LEU A 84 -11.72 11.54 2.02
C LEU A 84 -11.99 12.20 0.67
N ALA A 85 -11.33 11.77 -0.41
CA ALA A 85 -11.54 12.29 -1.76
C ALA A 85 -12.99 12.07 -2.23
N ASN A 86 -13.52 10.85 -2.05
CA ASN A 86 -14.89 10.50 -2.41
C ASN A 86 -15.93 11.37 -1.68
N MET A 87 -15.73 11.64 -0.38
CA MET A 87 -16.62 12.51 0.39
C MET A 87 -16.60 13.97 -0.06
N ARG A 88 -15.50 14.44 -0.66
CA ARG A 88 -15.39 15.79 -1.23
C ARG A 88 -16.10 15.92 -2.58
N GLY A 89 -16.60 14.81 -3.14
CA GLY A 89 -17.09 14.78 -4.52
C GLY A 89 -15.97 15.02 -5.54
N GLU A 90 -14.71 14.92 -5.10
CA GLU A 90 -13.58 14.82 -6.00
C GLU A 90 -13.61 13.40 -6.54
N THR A 91 -14.30 13.20 -7.66
CA THR A 91 -13.94 12.11 -8.54
C THR A 91 -12.49 12.37 -8.90
N LEU A 92 -11.57 11.69 -8.21
CA LEU A 92 -10.20 11.52 -8.67
C LEU A 92 -10.38 11.23 -10.15
N ARG A 93 -9.89 12.14 -11.00
CA ARG A 93 -9.97 11.95 -12.43
C ARG A 93 -9.47 10.54 -12.64
N ARG A 94 -10.33 9.69 -13.19
CA ARG A 94 -10.08 8.28 -13.47
C ARG A 94 -9.09 8.15 -14.63
N ASP A 95 -8.11 9.04 -14.65
CA ASP A 95 -6.84 8.79 -15.29
C ASP A 95 -6.27 7.65 -14.45
N GLU A 96 -6.48 6.42 -14.95
CA GLU A 96 -5.97 5.17 -14.40
C GLU A 96 -4.47 5.30 -14.25
N SER A 97 -4.05 5.87 -13.13
CA SER A 97 -2.66 6.16 -12.90
C SER A 97 -1.98 4.84 -12.60
N LEU A 98 -0.80 4.63 -13.18
CA LEU A 98 0.02 3.45 -12.86
C LEU A 98 0.21 3.28 -11.35
N ALA A 99 0.18 4.36 -10.58
CA ALA A 99 0.21 4.31 -9.11
C ALA A 99 -1.00 3.55 -8.53
N GLU A 100 -2.21 3.77 -9.04
CA GLU A 100 -3.40 3.02 -8.61
C GLU A 100 -3.30 1.53 -8.97
N GLU A 101 -2.75 1.20 -10.13
CA GLU A 101 -2.53 -0.19 -10.53
C GLU A 101 -1.49 -0.89 -9.62
N VAL A 102 -0.41 -0.19 -9.25
CA VAL A 102 0.59 -0.67 -8.27
C VAL A 102 -0.04 -0.88 -6.90
N GLU A 103 -0.91 0.04 -6.46
CA GLU A 103 -1.66 -0.14 -5.21
C GLU A 103 -2.65 -1.32 -5.27
N ALA A 104 -3.28 -1.56 -6.42
CA ALA A 104 -4.14 -2.71 -6.63
C ALA A 104 -3.33 -4.02 -6.53
N LEU A 105 -2.14 -4.07 -7.15
CA LEU A 105 -1.23 -5.21 -7.00
C LEU A 105 -0.83 -5.44 -5.53
N ARG A 106 -0.44 -4.37 -4.81
CA ARG A 106 -0.15 -4.43 -3.36
C ARG A 106 -1.30 -5.07 -2.60
N ASP A 107 -2.53 -4.65 -2.87
CA ASP A 107 -3.71 -5.14 -2.15
C ASP A 107 -4.00 -6.62 -2.45
N VAL A 108 -3.72 -7.10 -3.67
CA VAL A 108 -3.78 -8.52 -4.01
C VAL A 108 -2.70 -9.32 -3.29
N VAL A 109 -1.45 -8.85 -3.29
CA VAL A 109 -0.34 -9.49 -2.56
C VAL A 109 -0.66 -9.59 -1.06
N LEU A 110 -1.13 -8.49 -0.45
CA LEU A 110 -1.54 -8.47 0.95
C LEU A 110 -2.65 -9.49 1.24
N ARG A 111 -3.64 -9.61 0.36
CA ARG A 111 -4.74 -10.58 0.51
C ARG A 111 -4.24 -12.03 0.46
N GLU A 112 -3.29 -12.33 -0.41
CA GLU A 112 -2.68 -13.66 -0.47
C GLU A 112 -1.87 -13.98 0.78
N MET A 113 -1.16 -12.99 1.33
CA MET A 113 -0.40 -13.13 2.57
C MET A 113 -1.31 -13.15 3.83
N ASP A 114 -2.52 -12.62 3.72
CA ASP A 114 -3.57 -12.62 4.74
C ASP A 114 -4.39 -13.93 4.77
N THR A 115 -4.05 -14.96 3.98
CA THR A 115 -4.84 -16.20 3.97
C THR A 115 -4.92 -16.83 5.37
N PRO A 116 -6.14 -17.14 5.85
CA PRO A 116 -6.44 -17.44 7.26
C PRO A 116 -5.88 -18.77 7.79
N ASP A 117 -5.27 -19.59 6.94
CA ASP A 117 -4.68 -20.88 7.33
C ASP A 117 -3.42 -20.75 8.19
N LYS A 118 -2.92 -19.53 8.43
CA LYS A 118 -1.77 -19.26 9.28
C LYS A 118 -2.23 -18.74 10.64
N CYS A 119 -1.94 -19.52 11.68
CA CYS A 119 -2.24 -19.23 13.08
C CYS A 119 -2.05 -17.73 13.41
N ALA A 120 -3.05 -17.10 14.05
CA ALA A 120 -3.10 -15.66 14.38
C ALA A 120 -1.93 -15.16 15.26
N LEU A 121 -1.09 -16.08 15.74
CA LEU A 121 0.12 -15.81 16.51
C LEU A 121 1.38 -15.69 15.64
N THR A 122 1.29 -15.90 14.32
CA THR A 122 2.46 -15.84 13.45
C THR A 122 2.87 -14.38 13.17
N THR A 123 4.09 -14.03 13.57
CA THR A 123 4.74 -12.76 13.23
C THR A 123 4.92 -12.63 11.71
N TYR A 124 4.95 -11.39 11.18
CA TYR A 124 5.16 -11.13 9.75
C TYR A 124 6.37 -11.88 9.16
N LYS A 125 7.47 -12.03 9.93
CA LYS A 125 8.71 -12.71 9.50
C LYS A 125 8.53 -14.17 9.04
N ALA A 126 7.48 -14.86 9.47
CA ALA A 126 7.27 -16.27 9.16
C ALA A 126 6.60 -16.51 7.79
N GLN A 127 6.04 -15.46 7.18
CA GLN A 127 5.33 -15.60 5.91
C GLN A 127 6.28 -15.43 4.73
N ARG A 128 6.14 -16.34 3.76
CA ARG A 128 6.92 -16.39 2.53
C ARG A 128 6.01 -16.11 1.35
N PHE A 129 6.52 -15.36 0.38
CA PHE A 129 5.88 -15.08 -0.90
C PHE A 129 6.88 -15.38 -2.01
N THR A 130 6.56 -16.21 -3.00
CA THR A 130 7.57 -16.60 -3.98
C THR A 130 7.70 -15.56 -5.10
N VAL A 131 8.90 -15.42 -5.67
CA VAL A 131 9.13 -14.57 -6.86
C VAL A 131 8.22 -15.00 -8.02
N ALA A 132 8.09 -16.31 -8.25
CA ALA A 132 7.22 -16.84 -9.30
C ALA A 132 5.75 -16.43 -9.12
N ARG A 133 5.27 -16.38 -7.86
CA ARG A 133 3.91 -15.91 -7.57
C ARG A 133 3.76 -14.43 -7.84
N LEU A 134 4.74 -13.61 -7.44
CA LEU A 134 4.74 -12.18 -7.69
C LEU A 134 4.74 -11.87 -9.20
N ALA A 135 5.59 -12.56 -9.97
CA ALA A 135 5.65 -12.44 -11.42
C ALA A 135 4.29 -12.75 -12.08
N ALA A 136 3.63 -13.84 -11.67
CA ALA A 136 2.30 -14.18 -12.19
C ALA A 136 1.23 -13.10 -11.88
N LEU A 137 1.31 -12.44 -10.72
CA LEU A 137 0.41 -11.33 -10.40
C LEU A 137 0.73 -10.08 -11.23
N MET A 138 2.01 -9.81 -11.51
CA MET A 138 2.44 -8.70 -12.37
C MET A 138 2.04 -8.92 -13.82
N GLU A 139 2.16 -10.14 -14.34
CA GLU A 139 1.67 -10.52 -15.67
C GLU A 139 0.16 -10.26 -15.78
N ALA A 140 -0.61 -10.71 -14.78
CA ALA A 140 -2.05 -10.46 -14.72
C ALA A 140 -2.38 -8.95 -14.67
N ALA A 141 -1.67 -8.18 -13.84
CA ALA A 141 -1.83 -6.72 -13.78
C ALA A 141 -1.50 -6.05 -15.12
N GLY A 142 -0.37 -6.44 -15.75
CA GLY A 142 0.05 -5.94 -17.06
C GLY A 142 -0.96 -6.21 -18.18
N SER A 143 -1.66 -7.35 -18.13
CA SER A 143 -2.69 -7.68 -19.12
C SER A 143 -3.93 -6.76 -19.08
N MET A 144 -4.19 -6.11 -17.94
CA MET A 144 -5.32 -5.20 -17.73
C MET A 144 -4.90 -3.73 -17.65
N SER A 145 -3.60 -3.46 -17.72
CA SER A 145 -3.00 -2.16 -17.48
C SER A 145 -3.17 -1.20 -18.65
N CYS A 146 -3.25 0.10 -18.36
CA CYS A 146 -3.14 1.17 -19.35
C CYS A 146 -1.71 1.30 -19.92
N ALA A 147 -0.69 0.73 -19.26
CA ALA A 147 0.69 0.71 -19.70
C ALA A 147 1.35 -0.66 -19.50
N PRO A 148 1.03 -1.68 -20.33
CA PRO A 148 1.58 -3.03 -20.21
C PRO A 148 3.12 -3.10 -20.24
N ALA A 149 3.77 -2.17 -20.95
CA ALA A 149 5.22 -2.07 -21.03
C ALA A 149 5.90 -1.72 -19.68
N PHE A 150 5.20 -1.01 -18.79
CA PHE A 150 5.66 -0.73 -17.43
C PHE A 150 5.81 -2.04 -16.66
N TRP A 151 4.74 -2.84 -16.64
CA TRP A 151 4.70 -4.13 -15.96
C TRP A 151 5.73 -5.12 -16.48
N ALA A 152 5.91 -5.21 -17.81
CA ALA A 152 6.93 -6.04 -18.41
C ALA A 152 8.36 -5.62 -18.00
N THR A 153 8.61 -4.30 -17.86
CA THR A 153 9.90 -3.78 -17.41
C THR A 153 10.16 -4.15 -15.94
N LEU A 154 9.15 -3.98 -15.08
CA LEU A 154 9.25 -4.36 -13.68
C LEU A 154 9.47 -5.87 -13.50
N GLU A 155 8.78 -6.69 -14.28
CA GLU A 155 8.93 -8.15 -14.23
C GLU A 155 10.35 -8.58 -14.63
N GLN A 156 10.90 -8.00 -15.70
CA GLN A 156 12.29 -8.22 -16.09
C GLN A 156 13.27 -7.80 -15.00
N GLY A 157 13.04 -6.65 -14.36
CA GLY A 157 13.83 -6.16 -13.23
C GLY A 157 13.77 -7.10 -12.02
N LEU A 158 12.59 -7.62 -11.69
CA LEU A 158 12.38 -8.59 -10.62
C LEU A 158 13.16 -9.89 -10.87
N LEU A 159 13.10 -10.43 -12.09
CA LEU A 159 13.82 -11.64 -12.49
C LEU A 159 15.33 -11.43 -12.50
N ALA A 160 15.81 -10.24 -12.90
CA ALA A 160 17.22 -9.90 -12.87
C ALA A 160 17.76 -9.77 -11.44
N PHE A 161 17.01 -9.15 -10.52
CA PHE A 161 17.42 -8.87 -9.14
C PHE A 161 17.71 -10.13 -8.32
N ARG A 162 17.00 -11.24 -8.55
CA ARG A 162 17.14 -12.48 -7.76
C ARG A 162 18.05 -13.54 -8.39
N GLY A 163 18.65 -13.24 -9.55
CA GLY A 163 19.30 -14.26 -10.38
C GLY A 163 18.30 -15.32 -10.87
N SER A 164 18.74 -16.26 -11.70
CA SER A 164 17.85 -17.25 -12.35
C SER A 164 17.15 -18.24 -11.39
N SER A 165 17.23 -18.07 -10.07
CA SER A 165 16.55 -18.92 -9.10
C SER A 165 15.13 -18.43 -8.82
N ALA A 166 14.17 -18.94 -9.62
CA ALA A 166 12.73 -18.71 -9.44
C ALA A 166 12.17 -19.21 -8.10
N ALA A 167 12.93 -20.05 -7.37
CA ALA A 167 12.56 -20.59 -6.07
C ALA A 167 12.89 -19.66 -4.89
N SER A 168 13.32 -18.42 -5.15
CA SER A 168 13.64 -17.47 -4.09
C SER A 168 12.36 -16.98 -3.40
N ASP A 169 12.30 -17.14 -2.08
CA ASP A 169 11.25 -16.54 -1.26
C ASP A 169 11.52 -15.05 -1.05
N LEU A 170 10.45 -14.27 -1.04
CA LEU A 170 10.40 -12.86 -0.68
C LEU A 170 9.81 -12.74 0.72
N HIS A 171 10.51 -12.02 1.58
CA HIS A 171 9.99 -11.58 2.86
C HIS A 171 9.15 -10.31 2.70
N TRP A 172 8.42 -9.96 3.76
CA TRP A 172 7.60 -8.74 3.81
C TRP A 172 8.42 -7.46 3.53
N ASP A 173 9.65 -7.39 4.05
CA ASP A 173 10.55 -6.26 3.85
C ASP A 173 10.98 -6.13 2.38
N ASP A 174 11.25 -7.25 1.71
CA ASP A 174 11.56 -7.27 0.27
C ASP A 174 10.38 -6.75 -0.55
N LEU A 175 9.17 -7.19 -0.22
CA LEU A 175 7.94 -6.74 -0.89
C LEU A 175 7.68 -5.25 -0.64
N ALA A 176 7.91 -4.75 0.58
CA ALA A 176 7.80 -3.34 0.91
C ALA A 176 8.76 -2.50 0.06
N CYS A 177 10.03 -2.90 -0.02
CA CYS A 177 11.02 -2.24 -0.88
C CYS A 177 10.57 -2.22 -2.34
N LEU A 178 10.23 -3.39 -2.90
CA LEU A 178 9.84 -3.51 -4.31
C LEU A 178 8.64 -2.63 -4.64
N LEU A 179 7.57 -2.71 -3.85
CA LEU A 179 6.34 -1.96 -4.13
C LEU A 179 6.52 -0.43 -3.98
N VAL A 180 7.37 0.03 -3.06
CA VAL A 180 7.70 1.47 -2.95
C VAL A 180 8.51 1.93 -4.15
N THR A 181 9.50 1.16 -4.57
CA THR A 181 10.30 1.45 -5.77
C THR A 181 9.40 1.51 -7.01
N TRP A 182 8.50 0.53 -7.18
CA TRP A 182 7.57 0.51 -8.31
C TRP A 182 6.58 1.67 -8.30
N LEU A 183 6.13 2.12 -7.13
CA LEU A 183 5.29 3.31 -7.01
C LEU A 183 6.03 4.58 -7.46
N GLN A 184 7.32 4.70 -7.11
CA GLN A 184 8.16 5.81 -7.55
C GLN A 184 8.38 5.76 -9.07
N GLU A 185 8.68 4.57 -9.60
CA GLU A 185 8.84 4.35 -11.04
C GLU A 185 7.56 4.70 -11.80
N ALA A 186 6.40 4.28 -11.31
CA ALA A 186 5.09 4.62 -11.87
C ALA A 186 4.88 6.14 -11.96
N GLY A 187 5.29 6.91 -10.95
CA GLY A 187 5.21 8.36 -10.95
C GLY A 187 6.16 9.04 -11.95
N SER A 188 7.22 8.36 -12.38
CA SER A 188 8.20 8.85 -13.36
C SER A 188 8.07 8.19 -14.74
N TRP A 189 7.12 7.27 -14.91
CA TRP A 189 7.03 6.44 -16.10
C TRP A 189 6.71 7.28 -17.33
N GLN A 190 7.52 7.09 -18.38
CA GLN A 190 7.27 7.65 -19.69
C GLN A 190 7.09 6.49 -20.67
N PRO A 191 5.99 6.46 -21.46
CA PRO A 191 5.80 5.40 -22.44
C PRO A 191 6.97 5.42 -23.44
N PRO A 192 7.47 4.24 -23.86
CA PRO A 192 8.51 4.18 -24.86
C PRO A 192 8.05 4.91 -26.12
N ALA A 193 8.94 5.72 -26.71
CA ALA A 193 8.61 6.48 -27.91
C ALA A 193 8.13 5.53 -29.01
N ALA A 194 6.96 5.83 -29.59
CA ALA A 194 6.45 5.06 -30.71
C ALA A 194 7.49 5.03 -31.84
N PRO A 195 7.76 3.87 -32.48
CA PRO A 195 8.69 3.81 -33.59
C PRO A 195 8.21 4.77 -34.69
N ARG A 196 9.10 5.66 -35.13
CA ARG A 196 8.80 6.58 -36.24
C ARG A 196 8.51 5.71 -37.47
N ARG A 197 7.32 5.83 -38.04
CA ARG A 197 6.99 5.18 -39.32
C ARG A 197 7.79 5.90 -40.40
N GLU A 198 8.76 5.19 -40.97
CA GLU A 198 9.49 5.61 -42.17
C GLU A 198 8.66 5.40 -43.44
#